data_AF-W0FTM2-F1
#
_entry.id   AF-W0FTM2-F1
#
_cell.length_a   1.000
_cell.length_b   1.000
_cell.length_c   1.000
_cell.angle_alpha   90.00
_cell.angle_beta   90.00
_cell.angle_gamma   90.00
#
_symmetry.space_group_name_H-M   'P 1'
#
loop_
_entity.id
_entity.type
_entity.pdbx_description
1 polymer ?
#
loop_
_entity_poly.entity_id
_entity_poly.type
_entity_poly.pdbx_seq_one_letter_code
_entity_poly.pdbx_strand_id
1 'polypeptide(L)'
;MQPSGDFTTLMDALDGFLKWVNYIGLGVGGLMVTTGIFRQALGNQAGDTLRAHRGVRLITNGAFVVVATAAPRLFILMTSDAPGEDGGEPAPGGDDFDIAPFLLWGGASLGALALAALAGLGGLRLWRDRRAKRRRRQALERSHDTIATSYTVDYLGDVLEWLERPTLADVSVPETAALVQALAAADDARLGDDLDRYQQAVAALGTAWQAADDRARRTGLRDLPAAEQRAAEQARKLLVLALDDGGSERERRAAYGKARSLLDGILVVPPQALRVLEDDQRLALPRKSL
;
A
#
# COMPACT_ATOMS: atom_id res chain seq x y z
N MET A 1 7.33 6.43 77.52
CA MET A 1 7.68 6.58 76.08
C MET A 1 6.49 6.11 75.26
N GLN A 2 5.79 7.02 74.59
CA GLN A 2 4.69 6.70 73.67
C GLN A 2 5.20 6.89 72.23
N PRO A 3 5.24 5.82 71.39
CA PRO A 3 5.70 5.91 70.01
C PRO A 3 4.55 6.05 69.00
N SER A 4 3.39 6.62 69.40
CA SER A 4 2.18 6.68 68.57
C SER A 4 2.02 7.94 67.71
N GLY A 5 2.80 9.01 67.95
CA GLY A 5 2.67 10.28 67.23
C GLY A 5 3.42 10.36 65.88
N ASP A 6 4.52 9.61 65.72
CA ASP A 6 5.32 9.66 64.49
C ASP A 6 4.66 8.95 63.31
N PHE A 7 3.86 7.91 63.56
CA PHE A 7 3.29 7.09 62.48
C PHE A 7 2.16 7.78 61.72
N THR A 8 1.29 8.52 62.41
CA THR A 8 0.24 9.33 61.75
C THR A 8 0.87 10.43 60.91
N THR A 9 1.84 11.16 61.48
CA THR A 9 2.62 12.20 60.78
C THR A 9 3.34 11.65 59.53
N LEU A 10 3.87 10.43 59.60
CA LEU A 10 4.46 9.72 58.46
C LEU A 10 3.42 9.40 57.37
N MET A 11 2.23 8.93 57.76
CA MET A 11 1.15 8.56 56.83
C MET A 11 0.51 9.77 56.16
N ASP A 12 0.36 10.89 56.87
CA ASP A 12 -0.11 12.16 56.32
C ASP A 12 0.92 12.75 55.33
N ALA A 13 2.21 12.68 55.67
CA ALA A 13 3.29 13.06 54.75
C ALA A 13 3.32 12.16 53.50
N LEU A 14 3.04 10.86 53.65
CA LEU A 14 2.96 9.90 52.54
C LEU A 14 1.76 10.18 51.63
N ASP A 15 0.57 10.45 52.17
CA ASP A 15 -0.59 10.82 51.35
C ASP A 15 -0.41 12.19 50.67
N GLY A 16 0.18 13.16 51.36
CA GLY A 16 0.57 14.45 50.77
C GLY A 16 1.54 14.28 49.60
N PHE A 17 2.57 13.43 49.75
CA PHE A 17 3.50 13.09 48.69
C PHE A 17 2.80 12.37 47.52
N LEU A 18 1.93 11.39 47.79
CA LEU A 18 1.17 10.68 46.75
C LEU A 18 0.19 11.58 46.00
N LYS A 19 -0.46 12.53 46.69
CA LYS A 19 -1.28 13.59 46.06
C LYS A 19 -0.44 14.45 45.12
N TRP A 20 0.74 14.90 45.56
CA TRP A 20 1.66 15.71 44.76
C TRP A 20 2.19 14.98 43.51
N VAL A 21 2.62 13.72 43.67
CA VAL A 21 3.06 12.86 42.56
C VAL A 21 1.94 12.65 41.53
N ASN A 22 0.69 12.46 41.98
CA ASN A 22 -0.44 12.27 41.07
C ASN A 22 -0.77 13.55 40.29
N TYR A 23 -0.73 14.73 40.93
CA TYR A 23 -0.87 16.02 40.25
C TYR A 23 0.20 16.26 39.18
N ILE A 24 1.47 15.90 39.46
CA ILE A 24 2.55 16.00 38.48
C ILE A 24 2.37 15.00 37.34
N GLY A 25 1.98 13.76 37.63
CA GLY A 25 1.68 12.74 36.62
C GLY A 25 0.57 13.16 35.65
N LEU A 26 -0.52 13.70 36.18
CA LEU A 26 -1.63 14.25 35.40
C LEU A 26 -1.20 15.48 34.58
N GLY A 27 -0.41 16.39 35.15
CA GLY A 27 0.11 17.56 34.46
C GLY A 27 1.04 17.21 33.30
N VAL A 28 2.01 16.32 33.52
CA VAL A 28 2.97 15.86 32.49
C VAL A 28 2.25 15.04 31.41
N GLY A 29 1.35 14.13 31.79
CA GLY A 29 0.56 13.34 30.85
C GLY A 29 -0.36 14.21 29.98
N GLY A 30 -1.06 15.18 30.57
CA GLY A 30 -1.89 16.15 29.85
C GLY A 30 -1.08 17.04 28.90
N LEU A 31 0.11 17.49 29.31
CA LEU A 31 1.01 18.26 28.45
C LEU A 31 1.51 17.43 27.26
N MET A 32 1.83 16.14 27.48
CA MET A 32 2.23 15.24 26.39
C MET A 32 1.11 14.99 25.38
N VAL A 33 -0.14 14.81 25.85
CA VAL A 33 -1.31 14.60 24.97
C VAL A 33 -1.59 15.85 24.14
N THR A 34 -1.66 17.03 24.75
CA THR A 34 -1.89 18.30 24.04
C THR A 34 -0.78 18.62 23.03
N THR A 35 0.49 18.43 23.42
CA THR A 35 1.64 18.58 22.51
C THR A 35 1.59 17.58 21.36
N GLY A 36 1.18 16.33 21.62
CA GLY A 36 1.02 15.29 20.61
C GLY A 36 -0.06 15.62 19.57
N ILE A 37 -1.23 16.08 20.03
CA ILE A 37 -2.35 16.52 19.17
C ILE A 37 -1.92 17.71 18.30
N PHE A 38 -1.32 18.74 18.89
CA PHE A 38 -0.85 19.93 18.17
C PHE A 38 0.20 19.58 17.11
N ARG A 39 1.17 18.72 17.45
CA ARG A 39 2.22 18.28 16.53
C ARG A 39 1.71 17.34 15.43
N GLN A 40 0.66 16.57 15.69
CA GLN A 40 -0.02 15.74 14.69
C GLN A 40 -0.82 16.61 13.71
N ALA A 41 -1.51 17.66 14.17
CA ALA A 41 -2.21 18.61 13.33
C ALA A 41 -1.24 19.33 12.36
N LEU A 42 -0.13 19.86 12.89
CA LEU A 42 0.92 20.50 12.09
C LEU A 42 1.60 19.52 11.11
N GLY A 43 1.86 18.27 11.54
CA GLY A 43 2.45 17.24 10.69
C GLY A 43 1.59 16.87 9.49
N ASN A 44 0.25 16.85 9.66
CA ASN A 44 -0.69 16.58 8.58
C ASN A 44 -0.80 17.73 7.58
N GLN A 45 -0.70 19.00 8.02
CA GLN A 45 -0.66 20.15 7.11
C GLN A 45 0.65 20.22 6.31
N ALA A 46 1.78 19.83 6.91
CA ALA A 46 3.10 19.91 6.28
C ALA A 46 3.44 18.70 5.37
N GLY A 47 2.56 17.70 5.25
CA GLY A 47 2.82 16.46 4.50
C GLY A 47 3.90 15.53 5.10
N ASP A 48 4.49 15.90 6.25
CA ASP A 48 5.66 15.24 6.82
C ASP A 48 5.25 14.05 7.73
N THR A 49 5.12 12.89 7.09
CA THR A 49 4.62 11.64 7.71
C THR A 49 5.39 11.17 8.95
N LEU A 50 6.68 11.55 9.07
CA LEU A 50 7.52 11.21 10.23
C LEU A 50 7.14 12.06 11.46
N ARG A 51 6.74 13.32 11.28
CA ARG A 51 6.26 14.18 12.37
C ARG A 51 4.91 13.69 12.90
N ALA A 52 4.01 13.28 12.00
CA ALA A 52 2.71 12.72 12.36
C ALA A 52 2.84 11.43 13.22
N HIS A 53 3.73 10.50 12.84
CA HIS A 53 3.97 9.27 13.63
C HIS A 53 4.56 9.54 15.02
N ARG A 54 5.42 10.56 15.17
CA ARG A 54 5.93 10.98 16.49
C ARG A 54 4.84 11.63 17.35
N GLY A 55 3.91 12.38 16.74
CA GLY A 55 2.73 12.94 17.42
C GLY A 55 1.83 11.85 18.03
N VAL A 56 1.46 10.84 17.24
CA VAL A 56 0.64 9.71 17.71
C VAL A 56 1.30 8.97 18.88
N ARG A 57 2.61 8.69 18.82
CA ARG A 57 3.37 8.07 19.92
C ARG A 57 3.33 8.89 21.22
N LEU A 58 3.39 10.21 21.14
CA LEU A 58 3.28 11.09 22.31
C LEU A 58 1.89 11.04 22.96
N ILE A 59 0.83 10.96 22.15
CA ILE A 59 -0.56 10.83 22.65
C ILE A 59 -0.73 9.49 23.38
N THR A 60 -0.28 8.37 22.79
CA THR A 60 -0.38 7.03 23.42
C THR A 60 0.40 6.96 24.73
N ASN A 61 1.63 7.49 24.76
CA ASN A 61 2.45 7.49 25.97
C ASN A 61 1.87 8.41 27.07
N GLY A 62 1.39 9.60 26.72
CA GLY A 62 0.77 10.52 27.68
C GLY A 62 -0.49 9.94 28.33
N ALA A 63 -1.34 9.26 27.54
CA ALA A 63 -2.50 8.56 28.06
C ALA A 63 -2.14 7.40 29.01
N PHE A 64 -1.06 6.66 28.72
CA PHE A 64 -0.57 5.58 29.59
C PHE A 64 -0.08 6.12 30.94
N VAL A 65 0.65 7.24 30.96
CA VAL A 65 1.11 7.89 32.21
C VAL A 65 -0.08 8.30 33.10
N VAL A 66 -1.11 8.92 32.52
CA VAL A 66 -2.34 9.32 33.25
C VAL A 66 -3.04 8.11 33.89
N VAL A 67 -3.16 6.99 33.17
CA VAL A 67 -3.80 5.77 33.69
C VAL A 67 -2.93 5.12 34.78
N ALA A 68 -1.61 5.06 34.58
CA ALA A 68 -0.67 4.44 35.51
C ALA A 68 -0.59 5.17 36.85
N THR A 69 -0.73 6.52 36.88
CA THR A 69 -0.73 7.27 38.15
C THR A 69 -2.06 7.22 38.91
N ALA A 70 -3.18 6.95 38.23
CA ALA A 70 -4.48 6.79 38.89
C ALA A 70 -4.67 5.41 39.57
N ALA A 71 -4.07 4.36 38.99
CA ALA A 71 -4.31 2.96 39.40
C ALA A 71 -4.00 2.61 40.88
N PRO A 72 -2.90 3.08 41.51
CA PRO A 72 -2.58 2.70 42.89
C PRO A 72 -3.64 3.16 43.90
N ARG A 73 -4.26 4.32 43.66
CA ARG A 73 -5.26 4.90 44.57
C ARG A 73 -6.62 4.22 44.47
N LEU A 74 -6.95 3.67 43.29
CA LEU A 74 -8.14 2.83 43.10
C LEU A 74 -8.01 1.48 43.82
N PHE A 75 -6.79 0.91 43.87
CA PHE A 75 -6.51 -0.34 44.57
C PHE A 75 -6.70 -0.20 46.09
N ILE A 76 -6.18 0.89 46.69
CA ILE A 76 -6.32 1.18 48.13
C ILE A 76 -7.80 1.33 48.52
N LEU A 77 -8.61 2.01 47.70
CA LEU A 77 -10.06 2.15 47.88
C LEU A 77 -10.84 0.82 47.74
N MET A 78 -10.25 -0.20 47.10
CA MET A 78 -10.91 -1.49 46.86
C MET A 78 -10.53 -2.55 47.91
N THR A 79 -9.48 -2.31 48.70
CA THR A 79 -9.02 -3.23 49.76
C THR A 79 -9.42 -2.79 51.18
N SER A 80 -10.05 -1.62 51.33
CA SER A 80 -10.48 -1.06 52.61
C SER A 80 -11.96 -1.38 52.91
N ASP A 81 -12.26 -2.66 53.17
CA ASP A 81 -13.51 -3.08 53.81
C ASP A 81 -13.21 -4.15 54.87
N ALA A 82 -13.43 -3.79 56.14
CA ALA A 82 -13.25 -4.64 57.32
C ALA A 82 -14.21 -4.17 58.43
N PRO A 83 -15.16 -5.00 58.90
CA PRO A 83 -16.26 -4.53 59.75
C PRO A 83 -16.04 -4.71 61.27
N GLY A 84 -16.36 -3.66 62.05
CA GLY A 84 -16.64 -3.68 63.52
C GLY A 84 -15.44 -3.97 64.45
N GLU A 85 -15.36 -3.52 65.71
CA GLU A 85 -16.20 -2.69 66.61
C GLU A 85 -15.22 -1.99 67.61
N ASP A 86 -15.51 -1.06 68.53
CA ASP A 86 -16.74 -0.45 69.08
C ASP A 86 -16.42 0.97 69.69
N GLY A 87 -17.44 1.76 70.02
CA GLY A 87 -17.50 2.60 71.23
C GLY A 87 -16.63 3.86 71.38
N GLY A 88 -17.15 5.03 70.98
CA GLY A 88 -16.62 6.36 71.38
C GLY A 88 -17.47 7.54 70.88
N GLU A 89 -17.67 8.58 71.71
CA GLU A 89 -18.52 9.74 71.39
C GLU A 89 -18.07 10.55 70.15
N PRO A 90 -19.01 11.15 69.38
CA PRO A 90 -18.68 11.93 68.19
C PRO A 90 -18.13 13.32 68.57
N ALA A 91 -16.87 13.58 68.21
CA ALA A 91 -16.31 14.93 68.25
C ALA A 91 -16.94 15.82 67.15
N PRO A 92 -17.22 17.11 67.42
CA PRO A 92 -17.73 18.04 66.41
C PRO A 92 -16.59 18.49 65.48
N GLY A 93 -16.21 17.61 64.57
CA GLY A 93 -15.15 17.79 63.57
C GLY A 93 -15.52 17.08 62.27
N GLY A 94 -16.72 17.37 61.77
CA GLY A 94 -17.14 16.92 60.45
C GLY A 94 -16.37 17.66 59.38
N ASP A 95 -15.18 17.15 59.04
CA ASP A 95 -14.57 17.36 57.72
C ASP A 95 -15.49 16.68 56.70
N ASP A 96 -16.55 17.40 56.32
CA ASP A 96 -17.57 16.95 55.39
C ASP A 96 -16.86 16.64 54.06
N PHE A 97 -16.69 15.34 53.77
CA PHE A 97 -15.76 14.86 52.75
C PHE A 97 -16.31 15.18 51.36
N ASP A 98 -16.00 16.39 50.88
CA ASP A 98 -16.58 16.94 49.67
C ASP A 98 -16.16 16.11 48.44
N ILE A 99 -17.07 15.24 48.02
CA ILE A 99 -16.99 14.42 46.81
C ILE A 99 -17.43 15.18 45.55
N ALA A 100 -17.96 16.39 45.65
CA ALA A 100 -18.39 17.16 44.48
C ALA A 100 -17.22 17.46 43.51
N PRO A 101 -16.00 17.84 43.95
CA PRO A 101 -14.83 17.94 43.07
C PRO A 101 -14.51 16.61 42.38
N PHE A 102 -14.59 15.48 43.10
CA PHE A 102 -14.26 14.16 42.56
C PHE A 102 -15.29 13.66 41.54
N LEU A 103 -16.57 13.92 41.74
CA LEU A 103 -17.62 13.61 40.76
C LEU A 103 -17.51 14.50 39.52
N LEU A 104 -17.19 15.78 39.70
CA LEU A 104 -17.08 16.75 38.60
C LEU A 104 -15.84 16.50 37.72
N TRP A 105 -14.67 16.24 38.32
CA TRP A 105 -13.45 15.87 37.60
C TRP A 105 -13.42 14.40 37.15
N GLY A 106 -14.05 13.49 37.88
CA GLY A 106 -14.22 12.07 37.51
C GLY A 106 -15.13 11.90 36.30
N GLY A 107 -16.27 12.61 36.27
CA GLY A 107 -17.14 12.67 35.11
C GLY A 107 -16.45 13.29 33.89
N ALA A 108 -15.70 14.39 34.08
CA ALA A 108 -14.96 15.04 33.00
C ALA A 108 -13.85 14.14 32.41
N SER A 109 -13.12 13.40 33.23
CA SER A 109 -12.07 12.47 32.79
C SER A 109 -12.63 11.23 32.09
N LEU A 110 -13.73 10.65 32.59
CA LEU A 110 -14.46 9.58 31.88
C LEU A 110 -15.01 10.05 30.53
N GLY A 111 -15.59 11.26 30.47
CA GLY A 111 -16.05 11.88 29.23
C GLY A 111 -14.93 12.10 28.22
N ALA A 112 -13.77 12.60 28.67
CA ALA A 112 -12.59 12.78 27.84
C ALA A 112 -12.04 11.45 27.31
N LEU A 113 -11.99 10.40 28.15
CA LEU A 113 -11.59 9.04 27.74
C LEU A 113 -12.57 8.43 26.73
N ALA A 114 -13.89 8.60 26.93
CA ALA A 114 -14.90 8.13 25.99
C ALA A 114 -14.79 8.83 24.62
N LEU A 115 -14.58 10.15 24.61
CA LEU A 115 -14.34 10.91 23.37
C LEU A 115 -13.03 10.50 22.69
N ALA A 116 -11.95 10.28 23.44
CA ALA A 116 -10.68 9.79 22.91
C ALA A 116 -10.81 8.37 22.33
N ALA A 117 -11.58 7.48 22.98
CA ALA A 117 -11.86 6.13 22.49
C ALA A 117 -12.70 6.15 21.20
N LEU A 118 -13.75 6.99 21.14
CA LEU A 118 -14.56 7.18 19.93
C LEU A 118 -13.75 7.77 18.78
N ALA A 119 -12.91 8.78 19.04
CA ALA A 119 -12.00 9.35 18.05
C ALA A 119 -10.95 8.33 17.57
N GLY A 120 -10.41 7.51 18.48
CA GLY A 120 -9.50 6.41 18.15
C GLY A 120 -10.14 5.35 17.26
N LEU A 121 -11.37 4.91 17.59
CA LEU A 121 -12.15 3.97 16.79
C LEU A 121 -12.52 4.54 15.40
N GLY A 122 -12.89 5.82 15.32
CA GLY A 122 -13.13 6.52 14.06
C GLY A 122 -11.88 6.61 13.18
N GLY A 123 -10.74 6.99 13.77
CA GLY A 123 -9.44 7.02 13.09
C GLY A 123 -8.99 5.64 12.60
N LEU A 124 -9.23 4.59 13.40
CA LEU A 124 -8.95 3.20 13.03
C LEU A 124 -9.77 2.74 11.82
N ARG A 125 -11.06 3.10 11.73
CA ARG A 125 -11.91 2.80 10.55
C ARG A 125 -11.35 3.48 9.30
N LEU A 126 -11.20 4.80 9.32
CA LEU A 126 -10.66 5.58 8.20
C LEU A 126 -9.27 5.11 7.75
N TRP A 127 -8.42 4.64 8.66
CA TRP A 127 -7.12 4.07 8.35
C TRP A 127 -7.20 2.68 7.73
N ARG A 128 -8.13 1.82 8.19
CA ARG A 128 -8.42 0.53 7.55
C ARG A 128 -8.91 0.73 6.13
N ASP A 129 -9.82 1.68 5.91
CA ASP A 129 -10.38 1.98 4.58
C ASP A 129 -9.31 2.53 3.63
N ARG A 130 -8.45 3.44 4.09
CA ARG A 130 -7.29 3.92 3.32
C ARG A 130 -6.31 2.79 2.96
N ARG A 131 -6.08 1.83 3.87
CA ARG A 131 -5.26 0.63 3.59
C ARG A 131 -5.94 -0.31 2.59
N ALA A 132 -7.25 -0.50 2.70
CA ALA A 132 -8.04 -1.28 1.75
C ALA A 132 -8.04 -0.64 0.34
N LYS A 133 -8.30 0.67 0.22
CA LYS A 133 -8.23 1.42 -1.05
C LYS A 133 -6.86 1.24 -1.72
N ARG A 134 -5.76 1.39 -0.97
CA ARG A 134 -4.39 1.18 -1.47
C ARG A 134 -4.15 -0.26 -1.95
N ARG A 135 -4.56 -1.27 -1.19
CA ARG A 135 -4.43 -2.69 -1.58
C ARG A 135 -5.23 -3.02 -2.84
N ARG A 136 -6.48 -2.51 -2.94
CA ARG A 136 -7.34 -2.68 -4.12
C ARG A 136 -6.71 -2.04 -5.34
N ARG A 137 -6.21 -0.80 -5.25
CA ARG A 137 -5.50 -0.13 -6.35
C ARG A 137 -4.27 -0.92 -6.80
N GLN A 138 -3.42 -1.35 -5.86
CA GLN A 138 -2.24 -2.17 -6.18
C GLN A 138 -2.58 -3.53 -6.83
N ALA A 139 -3.74 -4.11 -6.53
CA ALA A 139 -4.18 -5.33 -7.22
C ALA A 139 -4.56 -5.02 -8.68
N LEU A 140 -5.31 -3.93 -8.92
CA LEU A 140 -5.67 -3.48 -10.27
C LEU A 140 -4.46 -3.06 -11.10
N GLU A 141 -3.50 -2.33 -10.49
CA GLU A 141 -2.20 -1.98 -11.10
C GLU A 141 -1.47 -3.24 -11.56
N ARG A 142 -1.29 -4.26 -10.70
CA ARG A 142 -0.66 -5.53 -11.12
C ARG A 142 -1.40 -6.23 -12.25
N SER A 143 -2.73 -6.28 -12.23
CA SER A 143 -3.50 -6.91 -13.31
C SER A 143 -3.36 -6.15 -14.64
N HIS A 144 -3.38 -4.82 -14.59
CA HIS A 144 -3.13 -3.97 -15.76
C HIS A 144 -1.71 -4.16 -16.29
N ASP A 145 -0.69 -4.00 -15.44
CA ASP A 145 0.72 -4.12 -15.80
C ASP A 145 1.02 -5.52 -16.36
N THR A 146 0.36 -6.58 -15.88
CA THR A 146 0.48 -7.95 -16.42
C THR A 146 0.05 -8.02 -17.89
N ILE A 147 -1.15 -7.51 -18.21
CA ILE A 147 -1.69 -7.54 -19.57
C ILE A 147 -0.89 -6.61 -20.49
N ALA A 148 -0.54 -5.42 -20.01
CA ALA A 148 0.28 -4.46 -20.75
C ALA A 148 1.68 -5.03 -21.06
N THR A 149 2.30 -5.76 -20.12
CA THR A 149 3.58 -6.44 -20.33
C THR A 149 3.44 -7.54 -21.39
N SER A 150 2.40 -8.38 -21.33
CA SER A 150 2.23 -9.44 -22.34
C SER A 150 1.92 -8.93 -23.75
N TYR A 151 1.31 -7.76 -23.90
CA TYR A 151 1.18 -7.12 -25.20
C TYR A 151 2.47 -6.42 -25.67
N THR A 152 3.13 -5.66 -24.79
CA THR A 152 4.24 -4.76 -25.20
C THR A 152 5.63 -5.37 -25.13
N VAL A 153 5.86 -6.30 -24.21
CA VAL A 153 7.15 -6.99 -24.02
C VAL A 153 7.09 -8.37 -24.67
N ASP A 154 6.14 -9.23 -24.26
CA ASP A 154 6.12 -10.63 -24.71
C ASP A 154 5.77 -10.73 -26.21
N TYR A 155 4.76 -9.98 -26.68
CA TYR A 155 4.35 -9.98 -28.09
C TYR A 155 5.12 -8.98 -28.96
N LEU A 156 5.14 -7.69 -28.60
CA LEU A 156 5.78 -6.66 -29.43
C LEU A 156 7.32 -6.60 -29.28
N GLY A 157 7.90 -7.27 -28.28
CA GLY A 157 9.35 -7.40 -28.12
C GLY A 157 9.96 -8.56 -28.93
N ASP A 158 9.19 -9.59 -29.29
CA ASP A 158 9.68 -10.76 -30.02
C ASP A 158 9.15 -10.79 -31.47
N VAL A 159 10.07 -10.76 -32.44
CA VAL A 159 9.75 -10.86 -33.88
C VAL A 159 9.19 -12.23 -34.25
N LEU A 160 9.56 -13.31 -33.56
CA LEU A 160 8.99 -14.65 -33.79
C LEU A 160 7.53 -14.69 -33.36
N GLU A 161 7.23 -14.19 -32.16
CA GLU A 161 5.86 -14.13 -31.63
C GLU A 161 4.96 -13.21 -32.47
N TRP A 162 5.53 -12.11 -32.99
CA TRP A 162 4.87 -11.26 -33.99
C TRP A 162 4.52 -12.00 -35.28
N LEU A 163 5.45 -12.81 -35.81
CA LEU A 163 5.23 -13.61 -37.01
C LEU A 163 4.24 -14.76 -36.80
N GLU A 164 4.06 -15.26 -35.57
CA GLU A 164 3.03 -16.27 -35.27
C GLU A 164 1.64 -15.66 -35.10
N ARG A 165 1.53 -14.40 -34.66
CA ARG A 165 0.27 -13.68 -34.39
C ARG A 165 0.24 -12.29 -35.07
N PRO A 166 0.33 -12.17 -36.41
CA PRO A 166 0.42 -10.87 -37.08
C PRO A 166 -0.83 -9.99 -36.91
N THR A 167 -2.01 -10.61 -36.85
CA THR A 167 -3.30 -9.92 -36.66
C THR A 167 -3.45 -9.22 -35.30
N LEU A 168 -2.62 -9.56 -34.30
CA LEU A 168 -2.60 -8.90 -32.99
C LEU A 168 -1.93 -7.51 -33.05
N ALA A 169 -1.28 -7.15 -34.17
CA ALA A 169 -0.79 -5.80 -34.47
C ALA A 169 -1.66 -5.03 -35.49
N ASP A 170 -2.61 -5.71 -36.14
CA ASP A 170 -3.49 -5.09 -37.14
C ASP A 170 -4.74 -4.49 -36.50
N VAL A 171 -4.76 -3.16 -36.38
CA VAL A 171 -5.91 -2.39 -35.86
C VAL A 171 -7.13 -2.36 -36.79
N SER A 172 -7.05 -2.95 -37.99
CA SER A 172 -8.23 -3.20 -38.83
C SER A 172 -9.08 -4.37 -38.31
N VAL A 173 -8.46 -5.28 -37.54
CA VAL A 173 -9.15 -6.40 -36.87
C VAL A 173 -9.96 -5.86 -35.68
N PRO A 174 -11.28 -6.10 -35.60
CA PRO A 174 -12.12 -5.53 -34.55
C PRO A 174 -11.68 -5.85 -33.12
N GLU A 175 -11.22 -7.08 -32.87
CA GLU A 175 -10.73 -7.52 -31.56
C GLU A 175 -9.44 -6.78 -31.16
N THR A 176 -8.52 -6.58 -32.11
CA THR A 176 -7.27 -5.82 -31.89
C THR A 176 -7.56 -4.33 -31.69
N ALA A 177 -8.49 -3.75 -32.44
CA ALA A 177 -8.95 -2.38 -32.21
C ALA A 177 -9.58 -2.20 -30.81
N ALA A 178 -10.37 -3.18 -30.35
CA ALA A 178 -10.94 -3.19 -29.02
C ALA A 178 -9.88 -3.30 -27.91
N LEU A 179 -8.82 -4.12 -28.12
CA LEU A 179 -7.67 -4.21 -27.22
C LEU A 179 -6.96 -2.85 -27.08
N VAL A 180 -6.63 -2.18 -28.18
CA VAL A 180 -5.94 -0.88 -28.16
C VAL A 180 -6.81 0.19 -27.46
N GLN A 181 -8.12 0.21 -27.71
CA GLN A 181 -9.05 1.11 -27.02
C GLN A 181 -9.17 0.81 -25.52
N ALA A 182 -9.24 -0.47 -25.14
CA ALA A 182 -9.34 -0.87 -23.75
C ALA A 182 -8.05 -0.58 -22.96
N LEU A 183 -6.88 -0.71 -23.60
CA LEU A 183 -5.59 -0.33 -23.01
C LEU A 183 -5.54 1.17 -22.72
N ALA A 184 -5.90 2.01 -23.70
CA ALA A 184 -5.98 3.46 -23.52
C ALA A 184 -6.99 3.87 -22.42
N ALA A 185 -8.13 3.18 -22.34
CA ALA A 185 -9.13 3.42 -21.29
C ALA A 185 -8.66 2.99 -19.89
N ALA A 186 -7.89 1.90 -19.79
CA ALA A 186 -7.28 1.47 -18.53
C ALA A 186 -6.16 2.43 -18.08
N ASP A 187 -5.39 2.97 -19.01
CA ASP A 187 -4.38 4.00 -18.74
C ASP A 187 -4.98 5.32 -18.27
N ASP A 188 -6.03 5.83 -18.93
CA ASP A 188 -6.79 7.00 -18.46
C ASP A 188 -7.34 6.78 -17.04
N ALA A 189 -8.01 5.65 -16.82
CA ALA A 189 -8.61 5.33 -15.52
C ALA A 189 -7.57 5.12 -14.41
N ARG A 190 -6.34 4.71 -14.72
CA ARG A 190 -5.22 4.58 -13.76
C ARG A 190 -4.81 5.92 -13.15
N LEU A 191 -4.92 7.01 -13.92
CA LEU A 191 -4.61 8.37 -13.46
C LEU A 191 -5.69 8.92 -12.50
N GLY A 192 -6.94 8.46 -12.62
CA GLY A 192 -8.08 8.89 -11.81
C GLY A 192 -8.17 8.26 -10.41
N ASP A 193 -8.83 8.96 -9.48
CA ASP A 193 -9.00 8.50 -8.09
C ASP A 193 -10.16 7.49 -7.89
N ASP A 194 -10.96 7.27 -8.94
CA ASP A 194 -12.09 6.34 -8.98
C ASP A 194 -11.62 4.90 -9.24
N LEU A 195 -11.67 4.07 -8.20
CA LEU A 195 -11.28 2.66 -8.31
C LEU A 195 -12.35 1.77 -8.94
N ASP A 196 -13.61 2.18 -8.97
CA ASP A 196 -14.67 1.38 -9.57
C ASP A 196 -14.63 1.53 -11.10
N ARG A 197 -14.41 2.76 -11.61
CA ARG A 197 -14.05 3.01 -13.02
C ARG A 197 -12.76 2.28 -13.41
N TYR A 198 -11.70 2.37 -12.60
CA TYR A 198 -10.44 1.67 -12.92
C TYR A 198 -10.61 0.14 -12.93
N GLN A 199 -11.37 -0.43 -12.00
CA GLN A 199 -11.67 -1.86 -12.02
C GLN A 199 -12.44 -2.29 -13.27
N GLN A 200 -13.43 -1.50 -13.71
CA GLN A 200 -14.18 -1.79 -14.94
C GLN A 200 -13.28 -1.73 -16.18
N ALA A 201 -12.41 -0.71 -16.27
CA ALA A 201 -11.46 -0.57 -17.38
C ALA A 201 -10.45 -1.73 -17.44
N VAL A 202 -9.87 -2.13 -16.30
CA VAL A 202 -8.93 -3.28 -16.24
C VAL A 202 -9.64 -4.61 -16.57
N ALA A 203 -10.90 -4.79 -16.16
CA ALA A 203 -11.68 -5.96 -16.54
C ALA A 203 -11.95 -6.00 -18.06
N ALA A 204 -12.34 -4.86 -18.65
CA ALA A 204 -12.55 -4.74 -20.08
C ALA A 204 -11.27 -4.99 -20.88
N LEU A 205 -10.12 -4.47 -20.42
CA LEU A 205 -8.79 -4.76 -20.99
C LEU A 205 -8.49 -6.26 -20.96
N GLY A 206 -8.75 -6.95 -19.84
CA GLY A 206 -8.57 -8.40 -19.74
C GLY A 206 -9.41 -9.19 -20.74
N THR A 207 -10.68 -8.83 -20.92
CA THR A 207 -11.57 -9.46 -21.91
C THR A 207 -11.13 -9.16 -23.35
N ALA A 208 -10.74 -7.91 -23.65
CA ALA A 208 -10.28 -7.51 -24.97
C ALA A 208 -8.95 -8.21 -25.36
N TRP A 209 -8.03 -8.34 -24.40
CA TRP A 209 -6.78 -9.10 -24.57
C TRP A 209 -7.04 -10.56 -24.93
N GLN A 210 -7.90 -11.25 -24.17
CA GLN A 210 -8.27 -12.64 -24.45
C GLN A 210 -8.92 -12.80 -25.83
N ALA A 211 -9.87 -11.93 -26.19
CA ALA A 211 -10.53 -11.97 -27.48
C ALA A 211 -9.56 -11.75 -28.66
N ALA A 212 -8.64 -10.79 -28.53
CA ALA A 212 -7.64 -10.48 -29.54
C ALA A 212 -6.59 -11.60 -29.67
N ASP A 213 -6.08 -12.15 -28.55
CA ASP A 213 -5.14 -13.27 -28.59
C ASP A 213 -5.78 -14.54 -29.18
N ASP A 214 -6.99 -14.90 -28.74
CA ASP A 214 -7.72 -16.05 -29.29
C ASP A 214 -8.05 -15.87 -30.78
N ARG A 215 -8.38 -14.66 -31.23
CA ARG A 215 -8.53 -14.36 -32.67
C ARG A 215 -7.20 -14.55 -33.40
N ALA A 216 -6.11 -14.01 -32.87
CA ALA A 216 -4.80 -14.08 -33.49
C ALA A 216 -4.26 -15.51 -33.56
N ARG A 217 -4.33 -16.30 -32.49
CA ARG A 217 -3.91 -17.72 -32.45
C ARG A 217 -4.73 -18.60 -33.40
N ARG A 218 -6.05 -18.40 -33.51
CA ARG A 218 -6.91 -19.18 -34.43
C ARG A 218 -6.65 -18.83 -35.91
N THR A 219 -6.22 -17.61 -36.17
CA THR A 219 -5.95 -17.10 -37.51
C THR A 219 -4.52 -17.45 -37.96
N GLY A 220 -3.53 -17.18 -37.11
CA GLY A 220 -2.12 -17.22 -37.47
C GLY A 220 -1.85 -16.38 -38.72
N LEU A 221 -1.21 -17.00 -39.71
CA LEU A 221 -0.91 -16.38 -41.00
C LEU A 221 -2.10 -16.36 -41.99
N ARG A 222 -3.24 -17.01 -41.70
CA ARG A 222 -4.27 -17.33 -42.71
C ARG A 222 -4.93 -16.13 -43.39
N ASP A 223 -5.01 -15.00 -42.70
CA ASP A 223 -5.60 -13.76 -43.24
C ASP A 223 -4.62 -12.99 -44.16
N LEU A 224 -3.33 -13.35 -44.18
CA LEU A 224 -2.34 -12.74 -45.09
C LEU A 224 -2.48 -13.30 -46.52
N PRO A 225 -2.11 -12.53 -47.58
CA PRO A 225 -1.93 -13.05 -48.94
C PRO A 225 -0.95 -14.24 -49.01
N ALA A 226 -1.20 -15.20 -49.90
CA ALA A 226 -0.42 -16.45 -49.96
C ALA A 226 1.09 -16.26 -50.26
N ALA A 227 1.50 -15.14 -50.85
CA ALA A 227 2.91 -14.79 -51.02
C ALA A 227 3.55 -14.34 -49.69
N GLU A 228 2.81 -13.56 -48.92
CA GLU A 228 3.21 -13.03 -47.61
C GLU A 228 3.28 -14.14 -46.57
N GLN A 229 2.30 -15.05 -46.54
CA GLN A 229 2.32 -16.26 -45.71
C GLN A 229 3.62 -17.04 -45.88
N ARG A 230 4.00 -17.35 -47.13
CA ARG A 230 5.23 -18.12 -47.45
C ARG A 230 6.49 -17.39 -47.01
N ALA A 231 6.53 -16.07 -47.17
CA ALA A 231 7.67 -15.27 -46.75
C ALA A 231 7.78 -15.16 -45.23
N ALA A 232 6.67 -15.02 -44.50
CA ALA A 232 6.64 -15.04 -43.05
C ALA A 232 7.11 -16.41 -42.51
N GLU A 233 6.63 -17.52 -43.07
CA GLU A 233 7.12 -18.87 -42.75
C GLU A 233 8.63 -19.04 -43.02
N GLN A 234 9.12 -18.50 -44.14
CA GLN A 234 10.53 -18.59 -44.51
C GLN A 234 11.42 -17.69 -43.63
N ALA A 235 10.97 -16.47 -43.33
CA ALA A 235 11.64 -15.55 -42.41
C ALA A 235 11.73 -16.17 -41.01
N ARG A 236 10.64 -16.73 -40.48
CA ARG A 236 10.61 -17.45 -39.18
C ARG A 236 11.64 -18.58 -39.13
N LYS A 237 11.73 -19.43 -40.16
CA LYS A 237 12.76 -20.50 -40.25
C LYS A 237 14.19 -19.95 -40.23
N LEU A 238 14.43 -18.84 -40.94
CA LEU A 238 15.73 -18.18 -41.01
C LEU A 238 16.10 -17.45 -39.71
N LEU A 239 15.12 -16.88 -38.99
CA LEU A 239 15.32 -16.25 -37.68
C LEU A 239 15.66 -17.29 -36.61
N VAL A 240 14.96 -18.43 -36.58
CA VAL A 240 15.30 -19.55 -35.67
C VAL A 240 16.73 -20.02 -35.92
N LEU A 241 17.16 -20.19 -37.19
CA LEU A 241 18.55 -20.54 -37.52
C LEU A 241 19.56 -19.42 -37.17
N ALA A 242 19.16 -18.15 -37.22
CA ALA A 242 20.01 -17.02 -36.87
C ALA A 242 20.21 -16.85 -35.35
N LEU A 243 19.25 -17.33 -34.55
CA LEU A 243 19.24 -17.29 -33.09
C LEU A 243 19.81 -18.56 -32.43
N ASP A 244 19.91 -19.67 -33.17
CA ASP A 244 20.53 -20.91 -32.69
C ASP A 244 22.04 -20.73 -32.41
N ASP A 245 22.53 -21.23 -31.28
CA ASP A 245 23.94 -21.19 -30.88
C ASP A 245 24.78 -22.37 -31.40
N GLY A 246 24.17 -23.38 -32.03
CA GLY A 246 24.89 -24.52 -32.62
C GLY A 246 25.57 -24.23 -33.98
N GLY A 247 25.19 -23.13 -34.66
CA GLY A 247 25.58 -22.85 -36.04
C GLY A 247 26.82 -21.96 -36.23
N SER A 248 27.37 -21.93 -37.46
CA SER A 248 28.51 -21.06 -37.77
C SER A 248 28.12 -19.58 -37.82
N GLU A 249 28.92 -18.69 -37.23
CA GLU A 249 28.63 -17.23 -37.14
C GLU A 249 28.30 -16.59 -38.51
N ARG A 250 28.96 -17.07 -39.59
CA ARG A 250 28.73 -16.59 -40.96
C ARG A 250 27.35 -16.99 -41.49
N GLU A 251 26.91 -18.19 -41.19
CA GLU A 251 25.61 -18.74 -41.59
C GLU A 251 24.47 -18.05 -40.84
N ARG A 252 24.62 -17.83 -39.52
CA ARG A 252 23.64 -17.08 -38.70
C ARG A 252 23.43 -15.66 -39.22
N ARG A 253 24.52 -14.94 -39.52
CA ARG A 253 24.44 -13.59 -40.13
C ARG A 253 23.77 -13.59 -41.51
N ALA A 254 24.06 -14.59 -42.34
CA ALA A 254 23.44 -14.73 -43.65
C ALA A 254 21.93 -15.05 -43.54
N ALA A 255 21.55 -15.90 -42.60
CA ALA A 255 20.16 -16.23 -42.30
C ALA A 255 19.38 -15.00 -41.80
N TYR A 256 19.94 -14.24 -40.84
CA TYR A 256 19.35 -12.99 -40.35
C TYR A 256 19.17 -11.96 -41.48
N GLY A 257 20.23 -11.70 -42.27
CA GLY A 257 20.15 -10.77 -43.39
C GLY A 257 19.10 -11.18 -44.44
N LYS A 258 18.96 -12.49 -44.69
CA LYS A 258 17.93 -13.00 -45.59
C LYS A 258 16.52 -12.88 -45.00
N ALA A 259 16.34 -13.18 -43.71
CA ALA A 259 15.08 -12.99 -43.01
C ALA A 259 14.61 -11.53 -43.07
N ARG A 260 15.49 -10.58 -42.73
CA ARG A 260 15.20 -9.14 -42.83
C ARG A 260 14.72 -8.74 -44.23
N SER A 261 15.43 -9.18 -45.28
CA SER A 261 15.02 -8.89 -46.67
C SER A 261 13.66 -9.47 -47.08
N LEU A 262 13.18 -10.52 -46.41
CA LEU A 262 11.85 -11.10 -46.64
C LEU A 262 10.76 -10.32 -45.89
N LEU A 263 11.08 -9.79 -44.71
CA LEU A 263 10.15 -8.98 -43.91
C LEU A 263 9.97 -7.57 -44.49
N ASP A 264 11.08 -6.90 -44.86
CA ASP A 264 11.09 -5.53 -45.41
C ASP A 264 10.17 -5.36 -46.65
N GLY A 265 9.92 -6.43 -47.42
CA GLY A 265 9.09 -6.38 -48.62
C GLY A 265 7.61 -6.66 -48.41
N ILE A 266 7.19 -7.07 -47.21
CA ILE A 266 5.91 -7.78 -46.99
C ILE A 266 5.19 -7.33 -45.72
N LEU A 267 5.92 -6.97 -44.68
CA LEU A 267 5.38 -6.82 -43.34
C LEU A 267 6.05 -5.63 -42.65
N VAL A 268 5.28 -4.59 -42.33
CA VAL A 268 5.78 -3.42 -41.58
C VAL A 268 6.05 -3.84 -40.14
N VAL A 269 7.25 -4.37 -39.90
CA VAL A 269 7.69 -4.86 -38.58
C VAL A 269 7.63 -3.70 -37.58
N PRO A 270 6.98 -3.87 -36.40
CA PRO A 270 6.99 -2.86 -35.35
C PRO A 270 8.45 -2.46 -35.00
N PRO A 271 8.79 -1.16 -34.99
CA PRO A 271 10.18 -0.71 -34.79
C PRO A 271 10.81 -1.18 -33.47
N GLN A 272 9.98 -1.50 -32.47
CA GLN A 272 10.40 -2.05 -31.18
C GLN A 272 10.86 -3.51 -31.27
N ALA A 273 10.14 -4.38 -31.99
CA ALA A 273 10.53 -5.78 -32.20
C ALA A 273 11.87 -5.87 -32.94
N LEU A 274 12.06 -5.02 -33.96
CA LEU A 274 13.31 -4.95 -34.71
C LEU A 274 14.51 -4.51 -33.84
N ARG A 275 14.30 -3.61 -32.86
CA ARG A 275 15.37 -3.16 -31.95
C ARG A 275 15.83 -4.28 -31.01
N VAL A 276 14.90 -5.02 -30.41
CA VAL A 276 15.24 -6.15 -29.52
C VAL A 276 16.07 -7.19 -30.29
N LEU A 277 15.64 -7.53 -31.51
CA LEU A 277 16.37 -8.47 -32.37
C LEU A 277 17.75 -7.95 -32.82
N GLU A 278 17.91 -6.64 -33.02
CA GLU A 278 19.21 -6.01 -33.29
C GLU A 278 20.14 -6.00 -32.06
N ASP A 279 19.61 -5.85 -30.85
CA ASP A 279 20.38 -5.88 -29.60
C ASP A 279 20.79 -7.31 -29.21
N ASP A 280 19.93 -8.31 -29.38
CA ASP A 280 20.29 -9.72 -29.21
C ASP A 280 21.36 -10.17 -30.22
N GLN A 281 21.24 -9.77 -31.49
CA GLN A 281 22.31 -9.96 -32.50
C GLN A 281 23.63 -9.29 -32.07
N ARG A 282 23.59 -8.12 -31.41
CA ARG A 282 24.81 -7.44 -30.91
C ARG A 282 25.42 -8.13 -29.70
N LEU A 283 24.64 -8.88 -28.92
CA LEU A 283 25.13 -9.69 -27.79
C LEU A 283 25.67 -11.04 -28.26
N ALA A 284 25.03 -11.68 -29.24
CA ALA A 284 25.43 -12.97 -29.80
C ALA A 284 26.66 -12.90 -30.74
N LEU A 285 27.08 -11.71 -31.13
CA LEU A 285 28.27 -11.47 -31.96
C LEU A 285 29.35 -10.76 -31.13
N PRO A 286 30.60 -11.26 -31.07
CA PRO A 286 31.64 -10.63 -30.27
C PRO A 286 31.87 -9.18 -30.72
N ARG A 287 31.73 -8.24 -29.77
CA ARG A 287 31.90 -6.80 -29.99
C ARG A 287 33.24 -6.55 -30.67
N LYS A 288 33.20 -6.15 -31.95
CA LYS A 288 34.39 -5.87 -32.75
C LYS A 288 35.23 -4.80 -32.05
N SER A 289 36.32 -5.21 -31.43
CA SER A 289 37.36 -4.32 -30.93
C SER A 289 37.99 -3.62 -32.14
N LEU A 290 37.83 -2.30 -32.18
CA LEU A 290 38.59 -1.41 -33.05
C LEU A 290 40.00 -1.23 -32.49
#